data_AF-A0A1M5XFG4-F1
#
_entry.id   AF-A0A1M5XFG4-F1
#
_cell.length_a   1.000
_cell.length_b   1.000
_cell.length_c   1.000
_cell.angle_alpha   90.00
_cell.angle_beta   90.00
_cell.angle_gamma   90.00
#
_symmetry.space_group_name_H-M   'P 1'
#
loop_
_entity.id
_entity.type
_entity.pdbx_description
1 polymer ?
#
loop_
_entity_poly.entity_id
_entity_poly.type
_entity_poly.pdbx_seq_one_letter_code
_entity_poly.pdbx_strand_id
1 'polypeptide(L)'
;MEETMLNIYQVALDSISAHVAILDHTGLIVETNRAWREFGRDNGITIEASCIGLNYLDTCDRASSEPYDEPAVIAAGIRQVIKGEIEEVFINYPCHSPEEERWFALRVVRFREPGAHKVIMSHENITPLMHIQRELAERESDLREQTEKLTESNIALKVLLDHRQKDRLQLEDNMLANVRTLILPYVQELMDRPLAKRERTMVEIIEQRLGEVTAPFLNRLTALYQQLTPQEIKVATMVREGRSSAEIADVLLVSTAAVDFHRKQIRKKLGMTGTGRNLRSYLLSLQTKDHEA
;
A
#
# COMPACT_ATOMS: atom_id res chain seq x y z
N MET A 1 -55.71 -4.42 29.71
CA MET A 1 -54.28 -4.34 30.08
C MET A 1 -53.56 -5.60 29.63
N GLU A 2 -54.07 -6.78 29.97
CA GLU A 2 -53.58 -8.09 29.45
C GLU A 2 -53.64 -8.19 27.92
N GLU A 3 -54.74 -7.74 27.30
CA GLU A 3 -54.94 -7.72 25.84
C GLU A 3 -53.95 -6.78 25.10
N THR A 4 -53.59 -5.66 25.74
CA THR A 4 -52.63 -4.68 25.19
C THR A 4 -51.19 -5.17 25.31
N MET A 5 -50.89 -5.97 26.33
CA MET A 5 -49.58 -6.58 26.56
C MET A 5 -49.36 -7.83 25.69
N LEU A 6 -50.42 -8.59 25.42
CA LEU A 6 -50.38 -9.71 24.46
C LEU A 6 -50.14 -9.20 23.03
N ASN A 7 -50.70 -8.03 22.70
CA ASN A 7 -50.50 -7.36 21.41
C ASN A 7 -49.03 -6.93 21.19
N ILE A 8 -48.37 -6.33 22.19
CA ILE A 8 -46.97 -5.88 22.01
C ILE A 8 -45.98 -7.05 21.84
N TYR A 9 -46.21 -8.16 22.53
CA TYR A 9 -45.39 -9.37 22.40
C TYR A 9 -45.42 -9.92 20.97
N GLN A 10 -46.63 -10.11 20.43
CA GLN A 10 -46.80 -10.69 19.11
C GLN A 10 -46.31 -9.75 18.00
N VAL A 11 -46.56 -8.44 18.15
CA VAL A 11 -46.05 -7.41 17.23
C VAL A 11 -44.51 -7.35 17.25
N ALA A 12 -43.89 -7.45 18.43
CA ALA A 12 -42.43 -7.47 18.54
C ALA A 12 -41.83 -8.71 17.88
N LEU A 13 -42.39 -9.89 18.13
CA LEU A 13 -41.94 -11.15 17.53
C LEU A 13 -42.09 -11.15 16.00
N ASP A 14 -43.23 -10.67 15.48
CA ASP A 14 -43.51 -10.58 14.04
C ASP A 14 -42.73 -9.47 13.31
N SER A 15 -42.16 -8.51 14.06
CA SER A 15 -41.30 -7.45 13.50
C SER A 15 -39.85 -7.90 13.29
N ILE A 16 -39.44 -9.06 13.83
CA ILE A 16 -38.11 -9.62 13.63
C ILE A 16 -38.02 -10.24 12.23
N SER A 17 -36.99 -9.88 11.47
CA SER A 17 -36.74 -10.39 10.11
C SER A 17 -36.17 -11.81 10.07
N ALA A 18 -35.49 -12.24 11.13
CA ALA A 18 -35.03 -13.62 11.26
C ALA A 18 -36.23 -14.58 11.41
N HIS A 19 -36.08 -15.82 10.96
CA HIS A 19 -37.09 -16.85 11.15
C HIS A 19 -37.03 -17.34 12.59
N VAL A 20 -38.03 -16.99 13.42
CA VAL A 20 -38.01 -17.31 14.85
C VAL A 20 -39.07 -18.37 15.19
N ALA A 21 -38.67 -19.36 16.00
CA ALA A 21 -39.53 -20.37 16.58
C ALA A 21 -39.24 -20.51 18.09
N ILE A 22 -40.29 -20.69 18.89
CA ILE A 22 -40.17 -21.04 20.31
C ILE A 22 -40.47 -22.53 20.43
N LEU A 23 -39.58 -23.25 21.11
CA LEU A 23 -39.73 -24.66 21.40
C LEU A 23 -40.00 -24.88 22.89
N ASP A 24 -40.82 -25.86 23.22
CA ASP A 24 -40.97 -26.33 24.60
C ASP A 24 -39.85 -27.30 25.02
N HIS A 25 -39.99 -27.85 26.23
CA HIS A 25 -39.03 -28.76 26.85
C HIS A 25 -38.84 -30.10 26.12
N THR A 26 -39.77 -30.45 25.23
CA THR A 26 -39.71 -31.66 24.40
C THR A 26 -39.20 -31.39 22.99
N GLY A 27 -39.06 -30.12 22.60
CA GLY A 27 -38.72 -29.71 21.24
C GLY A 27 -39.94 -29.39 20.35
N LEU A 28 -41.14 -29.34 20.93
CA LEU A 28 -42.37 -28.99 20.21
C LEU A 28 -42.37 -27.50 19.87
N ILE A 29 -42.63 -27.16 18.61
CA ILE A 29 -42.81 -25.77 18.19
C ILE A 29 -44.13 -25.25 18.78
N VAL A 30 -44.04 -24.33 19.74
CA VAL A 30 -45.21 -23.71 20.38
C VAL A 30 -45.63 -22.41 19.71
N GLU A 31 -44.68 -21.69 19.11
CA GLU A 31 -44.95 -20.41 18.46
C GLU A 31 -43.91 -20.09 17.39
N THR A 32 -44.30 -19.39 16.33
CA THR A 32 -43.41 -18.92 15.26
C THR A 32 -43.77 -17.50 14.84
N ASN A 33 -42.76 -16.75 14.39
CA ASN A 33 -42.99 -15.39 13.90
C ASN A 33 -43.47 -15.36 12.44
N ARG A 34 -43.81 -14.16 11.95
CA ARG A 34 -44.24 -13.93 10.57
C ARG A 34 -43.18 -14.39 9.56
N ALA A 35 -41.91 -14.07 9.78
CA ALA A 35 -40.83 -14.41 8.87
C ALA A 35 -40.69 -15.94 8.70
N TRP A 36 -40.78 -16.71 9.79
CA TRP A 36 -40.77 -18.18 9.72
C TRP A 36 -41.93 -18.72 8.88
N ARG A 37 -43.13 -18.20 9.09
CA ARG A 37 -44.35 -18.59 8.34
C ARG A 37 -44.26 -18.23 6.85
N GLU A 38 -43.63 -17.12 6.52
CA GLU A 38 -43.36 -16.71 5.14
C GLU A 38 -42.35 -17.66 4.48
N PHE A 39 -41.22 -17.94 5.15
CA PHE A 39 -40.22 -18.87 4.66
C PHE A 39 -40.77 -20.29 4.41
N GLY A 40 -41.61 -20.81 5.32
CA GLY A 40 -42.27 -22.10 5.14
C GLY A 40 -43.18 -22.14 3.89
N ARG A 41 -43.92 -21.05 3.63
CA ARG A 41 -44.77 -20.93 2.42
C ARG A 41 -43.94 -20.87 1.14
N ASP A 42 -42.88 -20.08 1.14
CA ASP A 42 -42.01 -19.88 -0.02
C ASP A 42 -41.24 -21.16 -0.40
N ASN A 43 -40.98 -22.04 0.57
CA ASN A 43 -40.34 -23.34 0.36
C ASN A 43 -41.36 -24.51 0.24
N GLY A 44 -42.64 -24.22 0.00
CA GLY A 44 -43.63 -25.23 -0.42
C GLY A 44 -44.31 -26.01 0.71
N ILE A 45 -44.15 -25.64 1.99
CA ILE A 45 -44.87 -26.27 3.10
C ILE A 45 -46.35 -25.85 3.03
N THR A 46 -47.20 -26.77 2.54
CA THR A 46 -48.57 -26.44 2.12
C THR A 46 -49.64 -26.69 3.18
N ILE A 47 -49.34 -27.48 4.23
CA ILE A 47 -50.37 -27.95 5.17
C ILE A 47 -50.37 -27.12 6.47
N GLU A 48 -49.22 -26.71 7.01
CA GLU A 48 -49.11 -25.77 8.14
C GLU A 48 -47.76 -25.03 8.09
N ALA A 49 -47.70 -23.89 7.39
CA ALA A 49 -46.47 -23.12 7.24
C ALA A 49 -45.89 -22.57 8.56
N SER A 50 -46.70 -22.57 9.63
CA SER A 50 -46.26 -22.22 10.98
C SER A 50 -45.54 -23.36 11.71
N CYS A 51 -45.68 -24.61 11.25
CA CYS A 51 -45.14 -25.81 11.87
C CYS A 51 -45.48 -25.97 13.37
N ILE A 52 -46.48 -25.24 13.88
CA ILE A 52 -46.86 -25.28 15.29
C ILE A 52 -47.42 -26.67 15.62
N GLY A 53 -46.95 -27.25 16.73
CA GLY A 53 -47.33 -28.62 17.12
C GLY A 53 -46.49 -29.71 16.47
N LEU A 54 -45.50 -29.37 15.63
CA LEU A 54 -44.48 -30.32 15.17
C LEU A 54 -43.26 -30.28 16.10
N ASN A 55 -42.65 -31.45 16.30
CA ASN A 55 -41.40 -31.54 17.06
C ASN A 55 -40.20 -31.29 16.13
N TYR A 56 -39.49 -30.20 16.39
CA TYR A 56 -38.32 -29.80 15.62
C TYR A 56 -37.17 -30.78 15.80
N LEU A 57 -36.95 -31.26 17.04
CA LEU A 57 -35.90 -32.24 17.34
C LEU A 57 -36.14 -33.57 16.64
N ASP A 58 -37.39 -34.05 16.61
CA ASP A 58 -37.73 -35.29 15.90
C ASP A 58 -37.51 -35.15 14.38
N THR A 59 -37.76 -33.95 13.84
CA THR A 59 -37.53 -33.66 12.43
C THR A 59 -36.03 -33.69 12.11
N CYS A 60 -35.20 -33.08 12.96
CA CYS A 60 -33.74 -33.14 12.85
C CYS A 60 -33.20 -34.58 12.99
N ASP A 61 -33.65 -35.33 14.00
CA ASP A 61 -33.23 -36.71 14.20
C ASP A 61 -33.60 -37.63 13.01
N ARG A 62 -34.74 -37.38 12.37
CA ARG A 62 -35.18 -38.13 11.18
C ARG A 62 -34.44 -37.73 9.91
N ALA A 63 -34.01 -36.47 9.82
CA ALA A 63 -33.19 -35.97 8.72
C ALA A 63 -31.72 -36.39 8.86
N SER A 64 -31.29 -36.75 10.07
CA SER A 64 -29.96 -37.25 10.35
C SER A 64 -29.76 -38.65 9.76
N SER A 65 -28.67 -38.82 9.03
CA SER A 65 -28.17 -40.07 8.46
C SER A 65 -26.92 -40.59 9.19
N GLU A 66 -26.15 -39.72 9.85
CA GLU A 66 -24.92 -40.06 10.57
C GLU A 66 -24.80 -39.36 11.94
N PRO A 67 -24.12 -39.95 12.94
CA PRO A 67 -24.06 -39.44 14.32
C PRO A 67 -23.41 -38.06 14.53
N TYR A 68 -22.92 -37.42 13.47
CA TYR A 68 -22.24 -36.12 13.50
C TYR A 68 -22.62 -35.23 12.32
N ASP A 69 -23.72 -35.54 11.63
CA ASP A 69 -24.23 -34.63 10.62
C ASP A 69 -24.86 -33.39 11.23
N GLU A 70 -25.07 -32.38 10.38
CA GLU A 70 -25.55 -31.07 10.81
C GLU A 70 -26.89 -31.16 11.58
N PRO A 71 -27.90 -31.94 11.15
CA PRO A 71 -29.13 -32.12 11.93
C PRO A 71 -28.88 -32.71 13.33
N ALA A 72 -28.00 -33.72 13.47
CA ALA A 72 -27.69 -34.32 14.77
C ALA A 72 -26.99 -33.33 15.71
N VAL A 73 -26.02 -32.56 15.20
CA VAL A 73 -25.30 -31.55 15.99
C VAL A 73 -26.25 -30.43 16.45
N ILE A 74 -27.13 -29.96 15.57
CA ILE A 74 -28.16 -28.98 15.89
C ILE A 74 -29.09 -29.50 16.99
N ALA A 75 -29.64 -30.70 16.82
CA ALA A 75 -30.56 -31.30 17.80
C ALA A 75 -29.89 -31.52 19.16
N ALA A 76 -28.63 -31.99 19.17
CA ALA A 76 -27.85 -32.15 20.39
C ALA A 76 -27.63 -30.80 21.11
N GLY A 77 -27.25 -29.76 20.38
CA GLY A 77 -27.07 -28.41 20.93
C GLY A 77 -28.35 -27.86 21.57
N ILE A 78 -29.48 -27.97 20.87
CA ILE A 78 -30.78 -27.52 21.39
C ILE A 78 -31.16 -28.27 22.67
N ARG A 79 -30.95 -29.60 22.72
CA ARG A 79 -31.20 -30.40 23.94
C ARG A 79 -30.37 -29.92 25.12
N GLN A 80 -29.12 -29.52 24.92
CA GLN A 80 -28.27 -28.99 25.99
C GLN A 80 -28.80 -27.64 26.51
N VAL A 81 -29.27 -26.75 25.62
CA VAL A 81 -29.88 -25.46 26.01
C VAL A 81 -31.17 -25.69 26.81
N ILE A 82 -32.03 -26.61 26.37
CA ILE A 82 -33.28 -26.97 27.05
C ILE A 82 -33.01 -27.52 28.46
N LYS A 83 -32.06 -28.47 28.58
CA LYS A 83 -31.71 -29.13 29.85
C LYS A 83 -31.11 -28.19 30.87
N GLY A 84 -30.51 -27.10 30.42
CA GLY A 84 -29.92 -26.13 31.29
C GLY A 84 -28.40 -26.05 31.25
N GLU A 85 -27.77 -26.95 30.48
CA GLU A 85 -26.32 -27.21 30.50
C GLU A 85 -25.52 -26.07 29.85
N ILE A 86 -26.07 -25.46 28.80
CA ILE A 86 -25.54 -24.27 28.14
C ILE A 86 -26.61 -23.18 28.06
N GLU A 87 -26.18 -21.93 27.96
CA GLU A 87 -27.09 -20.78 27.85
C GLU A 87 -27.52 -20.49 26.41
N GLU A 88 -26.62 -20.79 25.47
CA GLU A 88 -26.74 -20.45 24.06
C GLU A 88 -26.01 -21.46 23.19
N VAL A 89 -26.60 -21.78 22.03
CA VAL A 89 -25.93 -22.44 20.92
C VAL A 89 -25.95 -21.51 19.70
N PHE A 90 -24.84 -21.43 18.99
CA PHE A 90 -24.71 -20.66 17.75
C PHE A 90 -23.95 -21.49 16.72
N ILE A 91 -24.62 -21.83 15.61
CA ILE A 91 -24.09 -22.74 14.58
C ILE A 91 -24.39 -22.15 13.21
N ASN A 92 -23.38 -22.04 12.36
CA ASN A 92 -23.57 -21.76 10.94
C ASN A 92 -23.54 -23.09 10.19
N TYR A 93 -24.56 -23.35 9.37
CA TYR A 93 -24.67 -24.59 8.62
C TYR A 93 -25.13 -24.33 7.18
N PRO A 94 -24.64 -25.10 6.20
CA PRO A 94 -25.18 -25.10 4.85
C PRO A 94 -26.56 -25.75 4.81
N CYS A 95 -27.45 -25.22 4.00
CA CYS A 95 -28.75 -25.81 3.68
C CYS A 95 -28.92 -25.76 2.16
N HIS A 96 -28.01 -26.40 1.45
CA HIS A 96 -27.99 -26.44 0.00
C HIS A 96 -29.23 -27.18 -0.53
N SER A 97 -29.92 -26.57 -1.48
CA SER A 97 -30.82 -27.30 -2.37
C SER A 97 -30.05 -27.75 -3.61
N PRO A 98 -30.58 -28.67 -4.43
CA PRO A 98 -29.96 -29.02 -5.70
C PRO A 98 -29.77 -27.83 -6.67
N GLU A 99 -30.52 -26.74 -6.48
CA GLU A 99 -30.55 -25.58 -7.37
C GLU A 99 -29.88 -24.34 -6.76
N GLU A 100 -29.69 -24.28 -5.44
CA GLU A 100 -29.20 -23.09 -4.75
C GLU A 100 -28.36 -23.43 -3.51
N GLU A 101 -27.19 -22.81 -3.41
CA GLU A 101 -26.38 -22.88 -2.20
C GLU A 101 -26.87 -21.85 -1.18
N ARG A 102 -27.30 -22.31 0.01
CA ARG A 102 -27.71 -21.43 1.10
C ARG A 102 -26.94 -21.74 2.38
N TRP A 103 -26.70 -20.72 3.18
CA TRP A 103 -26.14 -20.82 4.53
C TRP A 103 -27.07 -20.15 5.53
N PHE A 104 -27.26 -20.80 6.66
CA PHE A 104 -28.04 -20.27 7.77
C PHE A 104 -27.21 -20.22 9.05
N ALA A 105 -27.41 -19.15 9.80
CA ALA A 105 -26.99 -19.06 11.18
C ALA A 105 -28.16 -19.46 12.09
N LEU A 106 -28.00 -20.56 12.81
CA LEU A 106 -28.88 -20.98 13.88
C LEU A 106 -28.39 -20.38 15.20
N ARG A 107 -29.28 -19.70 15.92
CA ARG A 107 -29.07 -19.29 17.31
C ARG A 107 -30.19 -19.83 18.17
N VAL A 108 -29.87 -20.54 19.25
CA VAL A 108 -30.88 -20.99 20.23
C VAL A 108 -30.46 -20.56 21.62
N VAL A 109 -31.34 -19.85 22.30
CA VAL A 109 -31.12 -19.35 23.66
C VAL A 109 -32.28 -19.76 24.56
N ARG A 110 -32.02 -19.85 25.86
CA ARG A 110 -33.06 -20.21 26.83
C ARG A 110 -34.10 -19.09 26.97
N PHE A 111 -35.37 -19.48 27.04
CA PHE A 111 -36.46 -18.55 27.34
C PHE A 111 -36.40 -18.16 28.82
N ARG A 112 -36.31 -16.86 29.11
CA ARG A 112 -36.05 -16.33 30.47
C ARG A 112 -37.33 -16.16 31.29
N GLU A 113 -38.19 -17.17 31.29
CA GLU A 113 -39.39 -17.22 32.14
C GLU A 113 -39.19 -18.26 33.26
N PRO A 114 -39.34 -17.87 34.54
CA PRO A 114 -39.16 -18.80 35.67
C PRO A 114 -40.07 -20.02 35.57
N GLY A 115 -39.48 -21.22 35.57
CA GLY A 115 -40.21 -22.50 35.50
C GLY A 115 -40.61 -22.94 34.08
N ALA A 116 -40.41 -22.11 33.06
CA ALA A 116 -40.63 -22.50 31.68
C ALA A 116 -39.34 -23.09 31.10
N HIS A 117 -39.33 -24.39 30.86
CA HIS A 117 -38.27 -25.08 30.13
C HIS A 117 -38.45 -24.88 28.62
N LYS A 118 -38.46 -23.63 28.15
CA LYS A 118 -38.61 -23.27 26.73
C LYS A 118 -37.32 -22.69 26.18
N VAL A 119 -37.15 -22.76 24.87
CA VAL A 119 -36.04 -22.13 24.15
C VAL A 119 -36.58 -21.31 22.98
N ILE A 120 -35.89 -20.23 22.65
CA ILE A 120 -36.15 -19.43 21.46
C ILE A 120 -35.03 -19.69 20.46
N MET A 121 -35.42 -20.05 19.25
CA MET A 121 -34.57 -20.39 18.13
C MET A 121 -34.76 -19.38 17.01
N SER A 122 -33.68 -18.95 16.39
CA SER A 122 -33.72 -18.12 15.19
C SER A 122 -32.83 -18.68 14.09
N HIS A 123 -33.34 -18.73 12.86
CA HIS A 123 -32.56 -18.91 11.65
C HIS A 123 -32.41 -17.58 10.91
N GLU A 124 -31.18 -17.23 10.56
CA GLU A 124 -30.88 -16.07 9.72
C GLU A 124 -30.14 -16.53 8.46
N ASN A 125 -30.59 -16.07 7.29
CA ASN A 125 -29.91 -16.38 6.03
C ASN A 125 -28.63 -15.54 5.94
N ILE A 126 -27.48 -16.21 6.06
CA ILE A 126 -26.16 -15.59 5.99
C ILE A 126 -25.50 -15.76 4.61
N THR A 127 -26.21 -16.32 3.63
CA THR A 127 -25.71 -16.51 2.25
C THR A 127 -25.14 -15.22 1.64
N PRO A 128 -25.81 -14.05 1.73
CA PRO A 128 -25.23 -12.81 1.22
C PRO A 128 -23.92 -12.42 1.91
N LEU A 129 -23.81 -12.68 3.22
CA LEU A 129 -22.59 -12.40 3.98
C LEU A 129 -21.46 -13.33 3.56
N MET A 130 -21.74 -14.62 3.34
CA MET A 130 -20.75 -15.59 2.87
C MET A 130 -20.21 -15.22 1.49
N HIS A 131 -21.08 -14.79 0.56
CA HIS A 131 -20.64 -14.32 -0.76
C HIS A 131 -19.76 -13.07 -0.68
N ILE A 132 -20.16 -12.07 0.12
CA ILE A 132 -19.37 -10.86 0.31
C ILE A 132 -18.01 -11.19 0.93
N GLN A 133 -17.96 -12.06 1.93
CA GLN A 133 -16.70 -12.48 2.56
C GLN A 133 -15.78 -13.18 1.56
N ARG A 134 -16.33 -14.05 0.73
CA ARG A 134 -15.56 -14.75 -0.31
C ARG A 134 -15.03 -13.78 -1.37
N GLU A 135 -15.87 -12.90 -1.89
CA GLU A 135 -15.47 -11.90 -2.88
C GLU A 135 -14.40 -10.96 -2.31
N LEU A 136 -14.52 -10.56 -1.04
CA LEU A 136 -13.53 -9.73 -0.37
C LEU A 136 -12.18 -10.44 -0.25
N ALA A 137 -12.18 -11.72 0.13
CA ALA A 137 -10.96 -12.51 0.24
C ALA A 137 -10.27 -12.70 -1.12
N GLU A 138 -11.04 -12.95 -2.18
CA GLU A 138 -10.53 -13.04 -3.56
C GLU A 138 -9.90 -11.70 -4.00
N ARG A 139 -10.60 -10.58 -3.80
CA ARG A 139 -10.08 -9.24 -4.12
C ARG A 139 -8.83 -8.87 -3.31
N GLU A 140 -8.76 -9.24 -2.03
CA GLU A 140 -7.59 -8.98 -1.19
C GLU A 140 -6.36 -9.74 -1.70
N SER A 141 -6.55 -11.00 -2.12
CA SER A 141 -5.49 -11.80 -2.74
C SER A 141 -5.00 -11.16 -4.05
N ASP A 142 -5.92 -10.77 -4.94
CA ASP A 142 -5.57 -10.13 -6.22
C ASP A 142 -4.81 -8.81 -6.02
N LEU A 143 -5.26 -7.96 -5.08
CA LEU A 143 -4.60 -6.70 -4.76
C LEU A 143 -3.19 -6.92 -4.22
N ARG A 144 -2.99 -7.97 -3.43
CA ARG A 144 -1.67 -8.33 -2.91
C ARG A 144 -0.71 -8.73 -4.02
N GLU A 145 -1.14 -9.58 -4.94
CA GLU A 145 -0.33 -9.98 -6.11
C GLU A 145 0.02 -8.77 -6.98
N GLN A 146 -0.95 -7.89 -7.25
CA GLN A 146 -0.70 -6.66 -8.01
C GLN A 146 0.30 -5.74 -7.32
N THR A 147 0.21 -5.61 -6.00
CA THR A 147 1.14 -4.78 -5.21
C THR A 147 2.55 -5.35 -5.28
N GLU A 148 2.72 -6.66 -5.10
CA GLU A 148 4.02 -7.33 -5.21
C GLU A 148 4.62 -7.12 -6.62
N LYS A 149 3.84 -7.33 -7.68
CA LYS A 149 4.27 -7.10 -9.07
C LYS A 149 4.66 -5.64 -9.35
N LEU A 150 3.89 -4.69 -8.81
CA LEU A 150 4.21 -3.26 -8.92
C LEU A 150 5.49 -2.92 -8.16
N THR A 151 5.71 -3.49 -6.98
CA THR A 151 6.94 -3.26 -6.20
C THR A 151 8.16 -3.81 -6.93
N GLU A 152 8.09 -5.03 -7.47
CA GLU A 152 9.16 -5.64 -8.25
C GLU A 152 9.48 -4.79 -9.50
N SER A 153 8.46 -4.39 -10.26
CA SER A 153 8.63 -3.54 -11.44
C SER A 153 9.27 -2.19 -11.09
N ASN A 154 8.84 -1.55 -9.99
CA ASN A 154 9.43 -0.29 -9.53
C ASN A 154 10.90 -0.44 -9.12
N ILE A 155 11.25 -1.54 -8.44
CA ILE A 155 12.64 -1.83 -8.07
C ILE A 155 13.48 -2.04 -9.33
N ALA A 156 13.01 -2.86 -10.28
CA ALA A 156 13.70 -3.10 -11.54
C ALA A 156 13.91 -1.81 -12.34
N LEU A 157 12.87 -0.97 -12.45
CA LEU A 157 12.97 0.34 -13.12
C LEU A 157 13.98 1.27 -12.44
N LYS A 158 13.98 1.32 -11.09
CA LYS A 158 14.95 2.14 -10.36
C LYS A 158 16.39 1.67 -10.64
N VAL A 159 16.65 0.38 -10.56
CA VAL A 159 17.96 -0.21 -10.85
C VAL A 159 18.39 0.08 -12.30
N LEU A 160 17.48 -0.06 -13.27
CA LEU A 160 17.75 0.25 -14.68
C LEU A 160 18.05 1.74 -14.90
N LEU A 161 17.33 2.64 -14.23
CA LEU A 161 17.59 4.08 -14.30
C LEU A 161 18.96 4.43 -13.72
N ASP A 162 19.32 3.85 -12.58
CA ASP A 162 20.63 4.05 -11.94
C ASP A 162 21.76 3.53 -12.82
N HIS A 163 21.59 2.35 -13.43
CA HIS A 163 22.56 1.79 -14.37
C HIS A 163 22.71 2.68 -15.61
N ARG A 164 21.60 3.11 -16.23
CA ARG A 164 21.63 4.00 -17.39
C ARG A 164 22.32 5.33 -17.08
N GLN A 165 22.12 5.87 -15.88
CA GLN A 165 22.78 7.08 -15.45
C GLN A 165 24.30 6.87 -15.30
N LYS A 166 24.72 5.77 -14.68
CA LYS A 166 26.14 5.41 -14.53
C LYS A 166 26.82 5.17 -15.87
N ASP A 167 26.21 4.38 -16.76
CA ASP A 167 26.72 4.13 -18.11
C ASP A 167 26.91 5.42 -18.89
N ARG A 168 25.91 6.31 -18.78
CA ARG A 168 26.00 7.62 -19.43
C ARG A 168 27.17 8.41 -18.88
N LEU A 169 27.34 8.53 -17.56
CA LEU A 169 28.48 9.27 -16.98
C LEU A 169 29.83 8.64 -17.38
N GLN A 170 29.92 7.32 -17.36
CA GLN A 170 31.15 6.62 -17.75
C GLN A 170 31.51 6.83 -19.22
N LEU A 171 30.52 6.79 -20.12
CA LEU A 171 30.74 7.09 -21.54
C LEU A 171 31.32 8.50 -21.73
N GLU A 172 30.87 9.45 -20.92
CA GLU A 172 31.28 10.85 -21.02
C GLU A 172 32.70 11.08 -20.54
N ASP A 173 33.04 10.48 -19.40
CA ASP A 173 34.41 10.50 -18.88
C ASP A 173 35.37 9.82 -19.86
N ASN A 174 34.98 8.68 -20.43
CA ASN A 174 35.77 7.98 -21.44
C ASN A 174 35.96 8.83 -22.70
N MET A 175 34.92 9.52 -23.19
CA MET A 175 35.04 10.40 -24.36
C MET A 175 35.96 11.60 -24.08
N LEU A 176 35.81 12.25 -22.92
CA LEU A 176 36.67 13.36 -22.51
C LEU A 176 38.14 12.93 -22.38
N ALA A 177 38.38 11.76 -21.79
CA ALA A 177 39.71 11.18 -21.69
C ALA A 177 40.29 10.94 -23.09
N ASN A 178 39.55 10.27 -23.98
CA ASN A 178 39.99 9.97 -25.34
C ASN A 178 40.30 11.24 -26.16
N VAL A 179 39.47 12.29 -26.08
CA VAL A 179 39.76 13.55 -26.78
C VAL A 179 41.04 14.19 -26.23
N ARG A 180 41.22 14.22 -24.91
CA ARG A 180 42.41 14.82 -24.28
C ARG A 180 43.70 14.06 -24.51
N THR A 181 43.65 12.73 -24.58
CA THR A 181 44.85 11.89 -24.70
C THR A 181 45.18 11.53 -26.13
N LEU A 182 44.18 11.42 -27.03
CA LEU A 182 44.39 10.93 -28.39
C LEU A 182 44.25 12.02 -29.46
N ILE A 183 43.52 13.11 -29.22
CA ILE A 183 43.26 14.13 -30.25
C ILE A 183 43.98 15.44 -29.94
N LEU A 184 43.78 15.99 -28.75
CA LEU A 184 44.35 17.30 -28.37
C LEU A 184 45.88 17.39 -28.47
N PRO A 185 46.68 16.35 -28.17
CA PRO A 185 48.14 16.45 -28.29
C PRO A 185 48.58 16.79 -29.73
N TYR A 186 47.91 16.22 -30.74
CA TYR A 186 48.23 16.48 -32.14
C TYR A 186 47.70 17.83 -32.63
N VAL A 187 46.54 18.27 -32.14
CA VAL A 187 46.02 19.62 -32.42
C VAL A 187 46.99 20.67 -31.87
N GLN A 188 47.50 20.47 -30.65
CA GLN A 188 48.49 21.35 -30.03
C GLN A 188 49.82 21.32 -30.78
N GLU A 189 50.31 20.14 -31.17
CA GLU A 189 51.54 19.99 -31.95
C GLU A 189 51.47 20.76 -33.29
N LEU A 190 50.31 20.76 -33.95
CA LEU A 190 50.09 21.53 -35.17
C LEU A 190 50.09 23.04 -34.89
N MET A 191 49.47 23.49 -33.79
CA MET A 191 49.42 24.90 -33.39
C MET A 191 50.79 25.49 -33.03
N ASP A 192 51.70 24.66 -32.53
CA ASP A 192 53.05 25.08 -32.12
C ASP A 192 54.01 25.24 -33.32
N ARG A 193 53.63 24.76 -34.51
CA ARG A 193 54.42 24.91 -35.75
C ARG A 193 54.10 26.22 -36.49
N PRO A 194 55.03 26.76 -37.30
CA PRO A 194 54.77 27.92 -38.14
C PRO A 194 53.86 27.54 -39.33
N LEU A 195 52.56 27.69 -39.15
CA LEU A 195 51.51 27.44 -40.15
C LEU A 195 51.19 28.69 -40.99
N ALA A 196 50.74 28.51 -42.24
CA ALA A 196 50.18 29.60 -43.02
C ALA A 196 48.86 30.09 -42.41
N LYS A 197 48.51 31.36 -42.63
CA LYS A 197 47.35 32.01 -41.98
C LYS A 197 46.04 31.20 -42.10
N ARG A 198 45.78 30.63 -43.27
CA ARG A 198 44.56 29.82 -43.53
C ARG A 198 44.55 28.51 -42.76
N GLU A 199 45.70 27.84 -42.65
CA GLU A 199 45.85 26.56 -41.94
C GLU A 199 45.68 26.77 -40.44
N ARG A 200 46.30 27.82 -39.89
CA ARG A 200 46.14 28.20 -38.48
C ARG A 200 44.68 28.45 -38.11
N THR A 201 43.96 29.25 -38.91
CA THR A 201 42.52 29.48 -38.69
C THR A 201 41.72 28.18 -38.74
N MET A 202 42.08 27.22 -39.60
CA MET A 202 41.39 25.94 -39.67
C MET A 202 41.62 25.07 -38.42
N VAL A 203 42.85 25.06 -37.88
CA VAL A 203 43.17 24.33 -36.65
C VAL A 203 42.49 24.97 -35.43
N GLU A 204 42.47 26.30 -35.33
CA GLU A 204 41.74 27.04 -34.28
C GLU A 204 40.24 26.71 -34.30
N ILE A 205 39.62 26.59 -35.48
CA ILE A 205 38.22 26.17 -35.62
C ILE A 205 38.03 24.71 -35.14
N ILE A 206 38.95 23.80 -35.48
CA ILE A 206 38.87 22.39 -35.05
C ILE A 206 38.98 22.29 -33.53
N GLU A 207 39.93 23.00 -32.92
CA GLU A 207 40.10 23.06 -31.47
C GLU A 207 38.83 23.59 -30.79
N GLN A 208 38.29 24.70 -31.29
CA GLN A 208 37.05 25.27 -30.78
C GLN A 208 35.87 24.30 -30.90
N ARG A 209 35.69 23.65 -32.06
CA ARG A 209 34.60 22.69 -32.28
C ARG A 209 34.76 21.43 -31.44
N LEU A 210 35.97 20.93 -31.24
CA LEU A 210 36.24 19.82 -30.32
C LEU A 210 35.91 20.23 -28.88
N GLY A 211 36.24 21.46 -28.48
CA GLY A 211 35.83 22.04 -27.21
C GLY A 211 34.31 22.13 -27.06
N GLU A 212 33.59 22.58 -28.08
CA GLU A 212 32.12 22.68 -28.08
C GLU A 212 31.43 21.31 -28.09
N VAL A 213 31.95 20.33 -28.82
CA VAL A 213 31.40 18.95 -28.84
C VAL A 213 31.64 18.25 -27.50
N THR A 214 32.72 18.61 -26.79
CA THR A 214 32.99 18.12 -25.44
C THR A 214 32.35 18.97 -24.33
N ALA A 215 31.86 20.18 -24.65
CA ALA A 215 31.26 21.11 -23.70
C ALA A 215 29.98 20.61 -23.01
N PRO A 216 29.05 19.86 -23.64
CA PRO A 216 27.90 19.26 -22.94
C PRO A 216 28.29 18.32 -21.78
N PHE A 217 29.49 17.72 -21.84
CA PHE A 217 30.05 16.89 -20.78
C PHE A 217 30.65 17.76 -19.67
N LEU A 218 31.36 18.84 -20.02
CA LEU A 218 31.85 19.83 -19.05
C LEU A 218 30.71 20.60 -18.37
N ASN A 219 29.62 20.90 -19.10
CA ASN A 219 28.45 21.65 -18.64
C ASN A 219 27.68 20.97 -17.51
N ARG A 220 27.83 19.64 -17.32
CA ARG A 220 27.23 18.93 -16.19
C ARG A 220 27.98 19.13 -14.88
N LEU A 221 29.32 19.20 -14.93
CA LEU A 221 30.11 19.75 -13.82
C LEU A 221 29.78 21.23 -13.60
N THR A 222 29.55 21.98 -14.68
CA THR A 222 29.16 23.40 -14.63
C THR A 222 27.74 23.63 -14.10
N ALA A 223 26.80 22.68 -14.17
CA ALA A 223 25.42 22.85 -13.70
C ALA A 223 25.34 23.17 -12.19
N LEU A 224 26.30 22.66 -11.41
CA LEU A 224 26.48 23.04 -9.99
C LEU A 224 27.15 24.42 -9.84
N TYR A 225 27.98 24.82 -10.81
CA TYR A 225 28.60 26.15 -10.89
C TYR A 225 27.69 27.22 -11.55
N GLN A 226 26.55 26.86 -12.16
CA GLN A 226 25.62 27.80 -12.80
C GLN A 226 24.96 28.78 -11.81
N GLN A 227 24.95 28.45 -10.52
CA GLN A 227 24.44 29.33 -9.48
C GLN A 227 25.48 30.37 -9.02
N LEU A 228 26.76 30.16 -9.34
CA LEU A 228 27.88 30.99 -8.89
C LEU A 228 28.41 31.85 -10.05
N THR A 229 28.80 33.10 -9.74
CA THR A 229 29.45 33.97 -10.73
C THR A 229 30.89 33.50 -11.00
N PRO A 230 31.51 33.88 -12.13
CA PRO A 230 32.90 33.51 -12.42
C PRO A 230 33.91 33.85 -11.30
N GLN A 231 33.68 34.95 -10.56
CA GLN A 231 34.52 35.34 -9.43
C GLN A 231 34.25 34.47 -8.19
N GLU A 232 33.00 34.10 -7.95
CA GLU A 232 32.61 33.16 -6.88
C GLU A 232 33.14 31.75 -7.14
N ILE A 233 33.19 31.30 -8.40
CA ILE A 233 33.78 30.01 -8.79
C ILE A 233 35.27 29.99 -8.44
N LYS A 234 36.03 31.03 -8.83
CA LYS A 234 37.47 31.14 -8.49
C LYS A 234 37.70 31.11 -6.99
N VAL A 235 36.92 31.87 -6.22
CA VAL A 235 36.99 31.88 -4.75
C VAL A 235 36.62 30.51 -4.16
N ALA A 236 35.56 29.85 -4.65
CA ALA A 236 35.14 28.53 -4.20
C ALA A 236 36.22 27.46 -4.44
N THR A 237 36.87 27.47 -5.61
CA THR A 237 37.97 26.56 -5.94
C THR A 237 39.13 26.70 -4.96
N MET A 238 39.55 27.93 -4.66
CA MET A 238 40.65 28.18 -3.73
C MET A 238 40.27 27.92 -2.26
N VAL A 239 39.02 28.15 -1.86
CA VAL A 239 38.52 27.72 -0.53
C VAL A 239 38.60 26.21 -0.39
N ARG A 240 38.21 25.48 -1.44
CA ARG A 240 38.26 24.00 -1.46
C ARG A 240 39.69 23.49 -1.28
N GLU A 241 40.65 24.11 -1.97
CA GLU A 241 42.09 23.83 -1.83
C GLU A 241 42.65 24.10 -0.42
N GLY A 242 41.89 24.79 0.44
CA GLY A 242 42.29 25.05 1.82
C GLY A 242 42.94 26.41 2.06
N ARG A 243 42.94 27.30 1.05
CA ARG A 243 43.48 28.65 1.18
C ARG A 243 42.61 29.50 2.13
N SER A 244 43.26 30.29 2.96
CA SER A 244 42.64 31.30 3.82
C SER A 244 42.11 32.49 3.02
N SER A 245 41.24 33.32 3.62
CA SER A 245 40.74 34.53 2.95
C SER A 245 41.88 35.52 2.62
N ALA A 246 42.95 35.53 3.42
CA ALA A 246 44.15 36.33 3.19
C ALA A 246 44.92 35.86 1.94
N GLU A 247 45.22 34.57 1.85
CA GLU A 247 45.94 34.01 0.70
C GLU A 247 45.14 34.13 -0.60
N ILE A 248 43.81 34.03 -0.55
CA ILE A 248 42.96 34.21 -1.72
C ILE A 248 42.94 35.68 -2.17
N ALA A 249 42.96 36.61 -1.21
CA ALA A 249 42.99 38.04 -1.49
C ALA A 249 44.29 38.43 -2.21
N ASP A 250 45.42 37.90 -1.74
CA ASP A 250 46.73 38.11 -2.36
C ASP A 250 46.80 37.55 -3.79
N VAL A 251 46.27 36.34 -4.01
CA VAL A 251 46.27 35.69 -5.34
C VAL A 251 45.36 36.40 -6.34
N LEU A 252 44.20 36.91 -5.88
CA LEU A 252 43.24 37.59 -6.74
C LEU A 252 43.49 39.11 -6.87
N LEU A 253 44.49 39.66 -6.16
CA LEU A 253 44.79 41.09 -6.10
C LEU A 253 43.57 41.92 -5.65
N VAL A 254 42.86 41.44 -4.62
CA VAL A 254 41.69 42.10 -4.02
C VAL A 254 41.83 42.18 -2.50
N SER A 255 40.93 42.89 -1.82
CA SER A 255 40.95 42.92 -0.36
C SER A 255 40.40 41.62 0.26
N THR A 256 40.86 41.29 1.47
CA THR A 256 40.33 40.18 2.28
C THR A 256 38.83 40.29 2.50
N ALA A 257 38.34 41.51 2.76
CA ALA A 257 36.91 41.79 2.89
C ALA A 257 36.10 41.43 1.63
N ALA A 258 36.67 41.61 0.43
CA ALA A 258 36.01 41.22 -0.82
C ALA A 258 35.92 39.70 -0.98
N VAL A 259 36.96 38.95 -0.55
CA VAL A 259 36.93 37.49 -0.52
C VAL A 259 35.89 36.98 0.47
N ASP A 260 35.79 37.57 1.65
CA ASP A 260 34.79 37.20 2.66
C ASP A 260 33.37 37.49 2.19
N PHE A 261 33.16 38.59 1.44
CA PHE A 261 31.91 38.87 0.76
C PHE A 261 31.54 37.76 -0.24
N HIS A 262 32.46 37.37 -1.12
CA HIS A 262 32.22 36.27 -2.07
C HIS A 262 31.96 34.94 -1.35
N ARG A 263 32.70 34.61 -0.29
CA ARG A 263 32.47 33.43 0.55
C ARG A 263 31.05 33.42 1.13
N LYS A 264 30.54 34.56 1.59
CA LYS A 264 29.16 34.71 2.08
C LYS A 264 28.13 34.50 0.97
N GLN A 265 28.36 35.04 -0.23
CA GLN A 265 27.46 34.84 -1.37
C GLN A 265 27.43 33.40 -1.84
N ILE A 266 28.58 32.73 -1.90
CA ILE A 266 28.68 31.30 -2.21
C ILE A 266 27.86 30.48 -1.21
N ARG A 267 28.01 30.74 0.10
CA ARG A 267 27.19 30.08 1.12
C ARG A 267 25.70 30.32 0.92
N LYS A 268 25.30 31.53 0.54
CA LYS A 268 23.89 31.87 0.27
C LYS A 268 23.34 31.09 -0.91
N LYS A 269 24.06 31.10 -2.03
CA LYS A 269 23.66 30.47 -3.29
C LYS A 269 23.63 28.95 -3.18
N LEU A 270 24.53 28.35 -2.40
CA LEU A 270 24.55 26.92 -2.12
C LEU A 270 23.62 26.50 -0.97
N GLY A 271 22.71 27.36 -0.51
CA GLY A 271 21.75 27.03 0.54
C GLY A 271 22.35 26.77 1.93
N MET A 272 23.59 27.18 2.18
CA MET A 272 24.32 26.97 3.43
C MET A 272 24.14 28.11 4.47
N THR A 273 23.10 28.93 4.30
CA THR A 273 22.84 30.04 5.21
C THR A 273 22.18 29.51 6.48
N GLY A 274 22.75 29.84 7.64
CA GLY A 274 22.20 29.41 8.94
C GLY A 274 22.51 27.97 9.37
N THR A 275 23.19 27.17 8.54
CA THR A 275 23.38 25.73 8.80
C THR A 275 24.63 25.38 9.63
N GLY A 276 25.41 26.36 10.12
CA GLY A 276 26.66 26.16 10.88
C GLY A 276 27.79 25.43 10.14
N ARG A 277 27.51 24.87 8.95
CA ARG A 277 28.37 23.96 8.20
C ARG A 277 29.57 24.70 7.60
N ASN A 278 30.76 24.12 7.69
CA ASN A 278 31.98 24.69 7.12
C ASN A 278 31.93 24.67 5.58
N LEU A 279 32.26 25.80 4.94
CA LEU A 279 32.18 25.95 3.48
C LEU A 279 33.15 25.00 2.75
N ARG A 280 34.38 24.86 3.23
CA ARG A 280 35.37 23.95 2.63
C ARG A 280 34.93 22.50 2.76
N SER A 281 34.51 22.08 3.95
CA SER A 281 34.03 20.70 4.18
C SER A 281 32.83 20.37 3.29
N TYR A 282 31.91 21.32 3.10
CA TYR A 282 30.79 21.15 2.18
C TYR A 282 31.27 21.01 0.73
N LEU A 283 32.14 21.91 0.25
CA LEU A 283 32.69 21.86 -1.10
C LEU A 283 33.47 20.57 -1.39
N LEU A 284 34.15 19.99 -0.40
CA LEU A 284 34.80 18.68 -0.49
C LEU A 284 33.78 17.53 -0.52
N SER A 285 32.70 17.62 0.26
CA SER A 285 31.64 16.60 0.30
C SER A 285 30.81 16.51 -0.99
N LEU A 286 30.84 17.56 -1.82
CA LEU A 286 30.23 17.55 -3.15
C LEU A 286 30.93 16.61 -4.13
N GLN A 287 32.12 16.09 -3.78
CA GLN A 287 32.81 15.04 -4.53
C GLN A 287 32.42 13.62 -4.06
N THR A 288 31.95 13.48 -2.82
CA THR A 288 31.66 12.17 -2.20
C THR A 288 30.18 11.78 -2.23
N LYS A 289 29.28 12.69 -2.60
CA LYS A 289 27.84 12.42 -2.69
C LYS A 289 27.38 11.70 -3.95
N ASP A 290 28.31 11.15 -4.74
CA ASP A 290 28.03 10.20 -5.82
C ASP A 290 28.08 8.73 -5.35
N HIS A 291 28.18 8.47 -4.03
CA HIS A 291 28.27 7.12 -3.48
C HIS A 291 27.20 6.68 -2.48
N GLU A 292 26.23 7.53 -2.11
CA GLU A 292 25.11 7.08 -1.27
C GLU A 292 23.81 7.77 -1.67
N ALA A 293 23.11 7.17 -2.64
CA ALA A 293 21.65 7.12 -2.77
C ALA A 293 21.26 6.04 -3.77
#